data_AF-A0A519P2D5-F1
#
_entry.id   AF-A0A519P2D5-F1
#
_cell.length_a   1.000
_cell.length_b   1.000
_cell.length_c   1.000
_cell.angle_alpha   90.00
_cell.angle_beta   90.00
_cell.angle_gamma   90.00
#
_symmetry.space_group_name_H-M   'P 1'
#
loop_
_entity.id
_entity.type
_entity.pdbx_description
1 polymer ?
#
loop_
_entity_poly.entity_id
_entity_poly.type
_entity_poly.pdbx_seq_one_letter_code
_entity_poly.pdbx_strand_id
1 'polypeptide(L)'
;TALFDMHLRPELILLQKTMVSVEGVARRLNPDHDLWAAAQPVVERWIRRELGPKAQAREAVEEVIAALKALTRLVQNPPEPAPVIVTVRGASPWLYVCVTLATVASAAALILTLWPIRIG
;
A
#
# COMPACT_ATOMS: atom_id res chain seq x y z
N THR A 1 2.72 -14.40 -24.95
CA THR A 1 3.68 -13.32 -25.23
C THR A 1 2.92 -12.01 -25.45
N ALA A 2 2.44 -11.40 -24.38
CA ALA A 2 2.00 -10.01 -24.37
C ALA A 2 2.98 -9.29 -23.44
N LEU A 3 4.21 -9.13 -23.93
CA LEU A 3 5.33 -8.60 -23.18
C LEU A 3 5.28 -7.07 -23.37
N PHE A 4 4.86 -6.36 -22.32
CA PHE A 4 4.98 -4.90 -22.13
C PHE A 4 4.85 -4.06 -23.41
N ASP A 5 3.61 -3.66 -23.75
CA ASP A 5 3.36 -2.56 -24.68
C ASP A 5 3.68 -1.20 -24.02
N MET A 6 4.96 -0.98 -23.70
CA MET A 6 5.45 0.35 -23.36
C MET A 6 5.68 1.11 -24.67
N HIS A 7 4.71 1.94 -25.06
CA HIS A 7 4.96 2.99 -26.04
C HIS A 7 6.01 3.95 -25.45
N LEU A 8 7.27 3.78 -25.86
CA LEU A 8 8.37 4.66 -25.48
C LEU A 8 8.06 6.07 -26.00
N ARG A 9 7.52 6.92 -25.12
CA ARG A 9 7.28 8.34 -25.37
C ARG A 9 8.62 9.00 -25.72
N PRO A 10 8.81 9.54 -26.95
CA PRO A 10 10.08 10.12 -27.40
C PRO A 10 10.62 11.22 -26.50
N GLU A 11 9.74 11.89 -25.75
CA GLU A 11 10.05 12.94 -24.80
C GLU A 11 10.95 12.44 -23.66
N LEU A 12 10.79 11.18 -23.24
CA LEU A 12 11.61 10.57 -22.18
C LEU A 12 13.04 10.28 -22.67
N ILE A 13 13.22 9.98 -23.96
CA ILE A 13 14.53 9.78 -24.58
C ILE A 13 15.27 11.11 -24.73
N LEU A 14 14.56 12.19 -25.03
CA LEU A 14 15.15 13.51 -25.13
C LEU A 14 15.67 14.02 -23.78
N LEU A 15 14.91 13.79 -22.70
CA LEU A 15 15.34 14.10 -21.33
C LEU A 15 16.58 13.30 -20.91
N GLN A 16 16.65 12.02 -21.27
CA GLN A 16 17.82 11.19 -21.00
C GLN A 16 19.06 11.72 -21.76
N LYS A 17 18.89 12.14 -23.02
CA LYS A 17 19.97 12.73 -23.82
C LYS A 17 20.48 14.04 -23.22
N THR A 18 19.60 14.90 -22.71
CA THR A 18 20.03 16.14 -22.05
C THR A 18 20.76 15.85 -20.74
N MET A 19 20.27 14.90 -19.93
CA MET A 19 20.92 14.51 -18.68
C MET A 19 22.34 13.99 -18.91
N VAL A 20 22.52 13.05 -19.84
CA VAL A 20 23.84 12.49 -20.20
C VAL A 20 24.76 13.55 -20.80
N SER A 21 24.22 14.49 -21.58
CA SER A 21 25.00 15.60 -22.14
C SER A 21 25.54 16.53 -21.04
N VAL A 22 24.70 16.88 -20.06
CA VAL A 22 25.09 17.72 -18.92
C VAL A 22 26.15 17.01 -18.06
N GLU A 23 25.97 15.71 -17.79
CA GLU A 23 26.96 14.90 -17.06
C GLU A 23 28.32 14.87 -17.78
N GLY A 24 28.32 14.67 -19.10
CA GLY A 24 29.53 14.68 -19.93
C GLY A 24 30.22 16.04 -20.00
N VAL A 25 29.49 17.14 -19.88
CA VAL A 25 30.06 18.50 -19.80
C VAL A 25 30.70 18.73 -18.43
N ALA A 26 30.03 18.36 -17.33
CA ALA A 26 30.56 18.51 -15.97
C ALA A 26 31.89 17.74 -15.79
N ARG A 27 31.95 16.50 -16.26
CA ARG A 27 33.16 15.66 -16.22
C ARG A 27 34.33 16.20 -17.07
N ARG A 28 34.07 16.99 -18.12
CA ARG A 28 35.11 17.61 -18.95
C ARG A 28 35.68 18.88 -18.32
N LEU A 29 34.88 19.59 -17.53
CA LEU A 29 35.29 20.81 -16.84
C LEU A 29 36.16 20.54 -15.61
N ASN A 30 35.78 19.55 -14.80
CA ASN A 30 36.60 19.11 -13.67
C ASN A 30 36.39 17.60 -13.42
N PRO A 31 37.30 16.74 -13.90
CA PRO A 31 37.16 15.28 -13.81
C PRO A 31 37.28 14.74 -12.39
N ASP A 32 37.96 15.46 -11.49
CA ASP A 32 38.16 15.07 -10.08
C ASP A 32 37.09 15.69 -9.15
N HIS A 33 36.11 16.41 -9.71
CA HIS A 33 35.04 17.03 -8.92
C HIS A 33 33.96 16.01 -8.53
N ASP A 34 33.76 15.86 -7.22
CA ASP A 34 32.67 15.06 -6.68
C ASP A 34 31.33 15.81 -6.78
N LEU A 35 30.54 15.45 -7.80
CA LEU A 35 29.18 15.96 -8.01
C LEU A 35 28.23 15.66 -6.84
N TRP A 36 28.44 14.55 -6.12
CA TRP A 36 27.63 14.20 -4.96
C TRP A 36 27.91 15.13 -3.79
N ALA A 37 29.19 15.39 -3.49
CA ALA A 37 29.59 16.36 -2.47
C ALA A 37 29.08 17.78 -2.78
N ALA A 38 29.06 18.16 -4.07
CA ALA A 38 28.51 19.45 -4.50
C ALA A 38 26.99 19.54 -4.35
N ALA A 39 26.26 18.44 -4.62
CA ALA A 39 24.81 18.38 -4.51
C ALA A 39 24.31 18.22 -3.07
N GLN A 40 25.13 17.64 -2.18
CA GLN A 40 24.79 17.34 -0.78
C GLN A 40 24.09 18.48 -0.02
N PRO A 41 24.60 19.74 0.02
CA PRO A 41 23.96 20.80 0.81
C PRO A 41 22.60 21.22 0.21
N VAL A 42 22.39 21.04 -1.08
CA VAL A 42 21.10 21.32 -1.73
C VAL A 42 20.08 20.25 -1.33
N VAL A 43 20.47 18.98 -1.43
CA VAL A 43 19.62 17.84 -1.09
C VAL A 43 19.28 17.85 0.40
N GLU A 44 20.25 18.10 1.29
CA GLU A 44 20.03 18.15 2.73
C GLU A 44 19.02 19.25 3.11
N ARG A 45 19.15 20.45 2.53
CA ARG A 45 18.19 21.55 2.77
C ARG A 45 16.80 21.18 2.29
N TRP A 46 16.68 20.52 1.14
CA TRP A 46 15.40 20.08 0.60
C TRP A 46 14.77 19.00 1.48
N ILE A 47 15.51 17.95 1.85
CA ILE A 47 15.03 16.88 2.74
C ILE A 47 14.57 17.47 4.07
N ARG A 48 15.36 18.35 4.68
CA ARG A 48 15.00 18.98 5.96
C ARG A 48 13.73 19.82 5.87
N ARG A 49 13.46 20.41 4.70
CA ARG A 49 12.28 21.26 4.45
C ARG A 49 11.04 20.44 4.13
N GLU A 50 11.14 19.46 3.23
CA GLU A 50 9.99 18.68 2.74
C GLU A 50 9.70 17.44 3.59
N LEU A 51 10.73 16.76 4.09
CA LEU A 51 10.61 15.52 4.86
C LEU A 51 10.88 15.73 6.36
N GLY A 52 11.13 16.98 6.77
CA GLY A 52 11.41 17.32 8.16
C GLY A 52 10.21 17.09 9.10
N PRO A 53 10.45 17.02 10.43
CA PRO A 53 9.39 16.80 11.42
C PRO A 53 8.28 17.83 11.35
N LYS A 54 8.61 19.08 10.99
CA LYS A 54 7.64 20.17 10.81
C LYS A 54 6.71 19.93 9.62
N ALA A 55 7.22 19.39 8.52
CA ALA A 55 6.41 19.07 7.35
C ALA A 55 5.47 17.91 7.65
N GLN A 56 5.99 16.84 8.25
CA GLN A 56 5.19 15.69 8.68
C GLN A 56 4.08 16.09 9.68
N ALA A 57 4.41 16.93 10.67
CA ALA A 57 3.42 17.42 11.63
C ALA A 57 2.31 18.24 10.96
N ARG A 58 2.66 19.08 9.97
CA ARG A 58 1.69 19.85 9.20
C ARG A 58 0.77 18.93 8.38
N GLU A 59 1.33 17.95 7.70
CA GLU A 59 0.58 16.97 6.90
C GLU A 59 -0.38 16.15 7.77
N ALA A 60 0.08 15.68 8.93
CA ALA A 60 -0.77 14.97 9.89
C ALA A 60 -1.95 15.83 10.39
N VAL A 61 -1.73 17.11 10.64
CA VAL A 61 -2.81 18.04 11.03
C VAL A 61 -3.80 18.24 9.88
N GLU A 62 -3.30 18.42 8.65
CA GLU A 62 -4.15 18.56 7.46
C GLU A 62 -4.99 17.30 7.23
N GLU A 63 -4.43 16.11 7.41
CA GLU A 63 -5.12 14.83 7.31
C GLU A 63 -6.20 14.67 8.39
N VAL A 64 -5.90 14.99 9.65
CA VAL A 64 -6.88 14.94 10.75
C VAL A 64 -8.05 15.89 10.48
N ILE A 65 -7.78 17.11 10.00
CA ILE A 65 -8.83 18.06 9.63
C ILE A 65 -9.66 17.54 8.45
N ALA A 66 -9.02 16.92 7.46
CA ALA A 66 -9.71 16.30 6.33
C ALA A 66 -10.62 15.15 6.78
N ALA A 67 -10.13 14.27 7.66
CA ALA A 67 -10.90 13.17 8.24
C ALA A 67 -12.11 13.69 9.05
N LEU A 68 -11.92 14.71 9.89
CA LEU A 68 -13.00 15.36 10.63
C LEU A 68 -14.05 15.98 9.69
N LYS A 69 -13.60 16.65 8.62
CA LYS A 69 -14.50 17.20 7.60
C LYS A 69 -15.26 16.09 6.86
N ALA A 70 -14.60 14.97 6.54
CA ALA A 70 -15.24 13.83 5.89
C ALA A 70 -16.31 13.20 6.80
N LEU A 71 -16.00 13.00 8.08
CA LEU A 71 -16.96 12.53 9.07
C LEU A 71 -18.15 13.49 9.21
N THR A 72 -17.87 14.79 9.32
CA THR A 72 -18.92 15.82 9.39
C THR A 72 -19.80 15.80 8.13
N ARG A 73 -19.21 15.63 6.94
CA ARG A 73 -19.95 15.50 5.69
C ARG A 73 -20.87 14.30 5.68
N LEU A 74 -20.46 13.15 6.22
CA LEU A 74 -21.31 11.96 6.30
C LEU A 74 -22.48 12.16 7.27
N VAL A 75 -22.28 12.92 8.36
CA VAL A 75 -23.36 13.28 9.29
C VAL A 75 -24.35 14.26 8.65
N GLN A 76 -23.86 15.25 7.89
CA GLN A 76 -24.70 16.28 7.26
C GLN A 76 -25.41 15.77 6.00
N ASN A 77 -24.70 15.02 5.17
CA ASN A 77 -25.18 14.42 3.93
C ASN A 77 -25.00 12.90 4.08
N PRO A 78 -25.94 12.21 4.76
CA PRO A 78 -25.94 10.77 4.75
C PRO A 78 -25.94 10.32 3.28
N PRO A 79 -25.06 9.38 2.89
CA PRO A 79 -25.00 8.90 1.52
C PRO A 79 -26.41 8.48 1.12
N GLU A 80 -26.92 9.03 0.01
CA GLU A 80 -28.15 8.50 -0.55
C GLU A 80 -27.98 6.99 -0.73
N PRO A 81 -29.01 6.18 -0.43
CA PRO A 81 -28.95 4.74 -0.57
C PRO A 81 -28.81 4.38 -2.05
N ALA A 82 -27.60 4.56 -2.59
CA ALA A 82 -27.15 3.88 -3.78
C ALA A 82 -27.27 2.40 -3.43
N PRO A 83 -28.03 1.60 -4.20
CA PRO A 83 -28.12 0.18 -3.97
C PRO A 83 -26.74 -0.40 -4.28
N VAL A 84 -25.85 -0.38 -3.29
CA VAL A 84 -24.65 -1.19 -3.26
C VAL A 84 -25.19 -2.61 -3.19
N ILE A 85 -25.27 -3.24 -4.35
CA ILE A 85 -25.55 -4.67 -4.48
C ILE A 85 -24.33 -5.35 -3.87
N VAL A 86 -24.33 -5.47 -2.53
CA VAL A 86 -23.45 -6.38 -1.82
C VAL A 86 -23.87 -7.75 -2.31
N THR A 87 -23.23 -8.22 -3.37
CA THR A 87 -23.29 -9.62 -3.76
C THR A 87 -22.55 -10.34 -2.65
N VAL A 88 -23.27 -10.68 -1.57
CA VAL A 88 -22.82 -11.66 -0.61
C VAL A 88 -22.61 -12.91 -1.45
N ARG A 89 -21.38 -13.17 -1.85
CA ARG A 89 -20.98 -14.43 -2.45
C ARG A 89 -21.19 -15.45 -1.35
N GLY A 90 -22.42 -15.99 -1.30
CA GLY A 90 -22.84 -16.94 -0.28
C GLY A 90 -21.79 -18.03 -0.20
N ALA A 91 -21.18 -18.20 0.96
CA ALA A 91 -20.31 -19.34 1.20
C ALA A 91 -21.10 -20.60 0.82
N SER A 92 -20.51 -21.44 -0.04
CA SER A 92 -21.16 -22.64 -0.57
C SER A 92 -21.82 -23.43 0.56
N PRO A 93 -23.09 -23.86 0.45
CA PRO A 93 -23.77 -24.66 1.48
C PRO A 93 -22.97 -25.90 1.90
N TRP A 94 -22.18 -26.43 0.99
CA TRP A 94 -21.26 -27.55 1.23
C TRP A 94 -20.17 -27.24 2.28
N LEU A 95 -19.71 -25.99 2.39
CA LEU A 95 -18.75 -25.61 3.41
C LEU A 95 -19.34 -25.74 4.82
N TYR A 96 -20.61 -25.33 5.00
CA TYR A 96 -21.30 -25.51 6.28
C TYR A 96 -21.49 -26.98 6.62
N VAL A 97 -21.83 -27.81 5.64
CA VAL A 97 -21.96 -29.27 5.82
C VAL A 97 -20.62 -29.91 6.21
N CYS A 98 -19.53 -29.53 5.55
CA CYS A 98 -18.20 -30.05 5.89
C CYS A 98 -17.78 -29.62 7.31
N VAL A 99 -18.02 -28.37 7.68
CA VAL A 99 -17.68 -27.86 9.02
C VAL A 99 -18.48 -28.60 10.09
N THR A 100 -19.80 -28.73 9.93
CA THR A 100 -20.65 -29.41 10.91
C THR A 100 -20.26 -30.88 11.05
N LEU A 101 -20.03 -31.58 9.94
CA LEU A 101 -19.57 -32.97 9.93
C LEU A 101 -18.21 -33.13 10.65
N ALA A 102 -17.26 -32.24 10.38
CA ALA A 102 -15.95 -32.25 11.03
C ALA A 102 -16.06 -32.05 12.55
N THR A 103 -16.91 -31.13 13.01
CA THR A 103 -17.17 -30.94 14.45
C THR A 103 -17.80 -32.17 15.10
N VAL A 104 -18.79 -32.81 14.45
CA VAL A 104 -19.44 -34.01 15.00
C VAL A 104 -18.46 -35.18 15.08
N ALA A 105 -17.64 -35.38 14.05
CA ALA A 105 -16.61 -36.41 14.04
C ALA A 105 -15.56 -36.18 15.15
N SER A 106 -15.11 -34.94 15.36
CA SER A 106 -14.19 -34.59 16.45
C SER A 106 -14.80 -34.87 17.82
N ALA A 107 -16.07 -34.49 18.05
CA ALA A 107 -16.74 -34.75 19.32
C ALA A 107 -16.90 -36.26 19.59
N ALA A 108 -17.28 -37.05 18.57
CA ALA A 108 -17.40 -38.49 18.69
C ALA A 108 -16.06 -39.17 18.99
N ALA A 109 -14.98 -38.74 18.35
CA ALA A 109 -13.63 -39.24 18.61
C ALA A 109 -13.17 -38.94 20.04
N LEU A 110 -13.48 -37.74 20.56
CA LEU A 110 -13.14 -37.36 21.93
C LEU A 110 -13.90 -38.21 22.95
N ILE A 111 -15.19 -38.48 22.70
CA ILE A 111 -16.02 -39.34 23.56
C ILE A 111 -15.47 -40.78 23.57
N LEU A 112 -15.14 -41.34 22.41
CA LEU A 112 -14.58 -42.68 22.30
C LEU A 112 -13.21 -42.81 22.99
N THR A 113 -12.40 -41.75 22.97
CA THR A 113 -11.07 -41.73 23.60
C THR A 113 -11.15 -41.62 25.12
N LEU A 114 -12.17 -40.95 25.67
CA LEU A 114 -12.39 -40.80 27.12
C LEU A 114 -13.15 -41.99 27.75
N TRP A 115 -13.87 -42.77 26.96
CA TRP A 115 -14.60 -43.96 27.40
C TRP A 115 -13.75 -45.02 28.13
N PRO A 116 -12.57 -45.44 27.63
CA PRO A 116 -11.78 -46.50 28.27
C PRO A 116 -11.13 -46.08 29.61
N ILE A 117 -11.03 -44.78 29.90
CA ILE A 117 -10.35 -44.27 31.11
C ILE A 117 -11.27 -44.34 32.34
N ARG A 118 -12.59 -44.45 32.17
CA ARG A 118 -13.57 -44.44 33.28
C ARG A 118 -13.97 -45.83 33.80
N ILE A 119 -13.43 -46.91 33.22
CA ILE A 119 -13.75 -48.32 33.55
C ILE A 119 -12.52 -49.03 34.18
N GLY A 120 -11.58 -48.27 34.76
CA GLY A 120 -10.42 -48.78 35.50
C GLY A 120 -10.36 -48.19 36.91
#